data_AF-A0A812RBT8-F1
#
_entry.id   AF-A0A812RBT8-F1
#
_cell.length_a   1.000
_cell.length_b   1.000
_cell.length_c   1.000
_cell.angle_alpha   90.00
_cell.angle_beta   90.00
_cell.angle_gamma   90.00
#
_symmetry.space_group_name_H-M   'P 1'
#
loop_
_entity.id
_entity.type
_entity.pdbx_description
1 polymer ?
#
loop_
_entity_poly.entity_id
_entity_poly.type
_entity_poly.pdbx_seq_one_letter_code
_entity_poly.pdbx_strand_id
1 'polypeptide(L)'
;MDHKASAQMVPQTALFLDGLRCALPLNWIRMFDARELGTIISGSSAGFDVADLKQNTVYNGGYTEQSPVIRWLWDLLETADAEDLGHFLMFATSCSRPPLLGFKSFEPKFCIHKVDDPSRLPTASTCANLLKLPAYSSQQMLRDKLFQAIRSESGFDLS
;
A
#
# COMPACT_ATOMS: atom_id res chain seq x y z
N MET A 1 25.91 -28.15 5.56
CA MET A 1 26.43 -27.64 6.84
C MET A 1 25.22 -27.06 7.57
N ASP A 2 24.18 -27.85 7.87
CA ASP A 2 22.81 -27.30 8.10
C ASP A 2 21.96 -28.03 9.17
N HIS A 3 22.57 -28.70 10.15
CA HIS A 3 21.79 -29.46 11.15
C HIS A 3 21.60 -28.77 12.50
N LYS A 4 22.36 -27.72 12.81
CA LYS A 4 22.32 -27.07 14.15
C LYS A 4 21.29 -25.94 14.26
N ALA A 5 20.98 -25.23 13.17
CA ALA A 5 20.03 -24.10 13.21
C ALA A 5 18.56 -24.56 13.34
N SER A 6 18.17 -25.63 12.66
CA SER A 6 16.78 -26.08 12.64
C SER A 6 16.33 -26.74 13.95
N ALA A 7 17.23 -27.40 14.69
CA ALA A 7 16.89 -28.16 15.90
C ALA A 7 16.45 -27.27 17.08
N GLN A 8 17.06 -26.08 17.23
CA GLN A 8 16.72 -25.12 18.30
C GLN A 8 15.42 -24.36 18.03
N MET A 9 14.91 -24.40 16.79
CA MET A 9 13.70 -23.69 16.36
C MET A 9 12.48 -24.62 16.29
N VAL A 10 12.63 -25.93 16.47
CA VAL A 10 11.53 -26.91 16.40
C VAL A 10 10.39 -26.57 17.36
N PRO A 11 10.63 -26.23 18.64
CA PRO A 11 9.53 -25.92 19.58
C PRO A 11 8.73 -24.69 19.17
N GLN A 12 9.41 -23.61 18.76
CA GLN A 12 8.78 -22.34 18.37
C GLN A 12 8.05 -22.50 17.04
N THR A 13 8.61 -23.25 16.09
CA THR A 13 7.98 -23.53 14.80
C THR A 13 6.73 -24.39 14.98
N ALA A 14 6.75 -25.37 15.89
CA ALA A 14 5.58 -26.19 16.20
C ALA A 14 4.43 -25.36 16.78
N LEU A 15 4.72 -24.48 17.74
CA LEU A 15 3.71 -23.58 18.33
C LEU A 15 3.16 -22.58 17.32
N PHE A 16 4.01 -22.02 16.44
CA PHE A 16 3.57 -21.16 15.36
C PHE A 16 2.64 -21.89 14.39
N LEU A 17 2.99 -23.12 13.98
CA LEU A 17 2.15 -23.93 13.09
C LEU A 17 0.82 -24.33 13.73
N ASP A 18 0.79 -24.59 15.05
CA ASP A 18 -0.45 -24.84 15.78
C ASP A 18 -1.33 -23.59 15.86
N GLY A 19 -0.75 -22.41 16.08
CA GLY A 19 -1.50 -21.15 15.99
C GLY A 19 -2.03 -20.89 14.58
N LEU A 20 -1.21 -21.15 13.56
CA LEU A 20 -1.59 -20.97 12.16
C LEU A 20 -2.72 -21.91 11.74
N ARG A 21 -2.71 -23.16 12.23
CA ARG A 21 -3.77 -24.16 12.03
C ARG A 21 -5.14 -23.71 12.52
N CYS A 22 -5.20 -22.87 13.55
CA CYS A 22 -6.45 -22.33 14.08
C CYS A 22 -7.07 -21.29 13.13
N ALA A 23 -6.26 -20.64 12.29
CA ALA A 23 -6.72 -19.61 11.36
C ALA A 23 -6.87 -20.13 9.92
N LEU A 24 -6.02 -21.06 9.48
CA LEU A 24 -5.95 -21.53 8.09
C LEU A 24 -5.74 -23.05 7.99
N PRO A 25 -6.40 -23.75 7.04
CA PRO A 25 -6.16 -25.16 6.77
C PRO A 25 -4.75 -25.40 6.21
N LEU A 26 -3.95 -26.29 6.82
CA LEU A 26 -2.59 -26.57 6.34
C LEU A 26 -2.52 -27.15 4.92
N ASN A 27 -3.58 -27.80 4.46
CA ASN A 27 -3.66 -28.30 3.09
C ASN A 27 -3.68 -27.16 2.06
N TRP A 28 -4.13 -25.95 2.41
CA TRP A 28 -4.06 -24.78 1.53
C TRP A 28 -2.63 -24.24 1.46
N ILE A 29 -1.92 -24.18 2.58
CA ILE A 29 -0.54 -23.70 2.65
C ILE A 29 0.40 -24.65 1.87
N ARG A 30 0.13 -25.96 1.92
CA ARG A 30 0.88 -26.98 1.18
C ARG A 30 0.74 -26.92 -0.35
N MET A 31 -0.17 -26.10 -0.88
CA MET A 31 -0.31 -25.89 -2.32
C MET A 31 0.77 -24.96 -2.89
N PHE A 32 1.51 -24.25 -2.02
CA PHE A 32 2.49 -23.23 -2.41
C PHE A 32 3.91 -23.65 -2.01
N ASP A 33 4.89 -23.30 -2.86
CA ASP A 33 6.30 -23.38 -2.48
C ASP A 33 6.68 -22.25 -1.48
N ALA A 34 7.88 -22.31 -0.90
CA ALA A 34 8.31 -21.34 0.11
C ALA A 34 8.37 -19.89 -0.42
N ARG A 35 8.65 -19.71 -1.72
CA ARG A 35 8.72 -18.39 -2.36
C ARG A 35 7.31 -17.88 -2.60
N GLU A 36 6.42 -18.71 -3.14
CA GLU A 36 5.01 -18.38 -3.38
C GLU A 36 4.29 -18.01 -2.08
N LEU A 37 4.50 -18.78 -1.00
CA LEU A 37 3.96 -18.45 0.31
C LEU A 37 4.50 -17.11 0.83
N GLY A 38 5.79 -16.86 0.62
CA GLY A 38 6.41 -15.57 0.90
C GLY A 38 5.75 -14.44 0.12
N THR A 39 5.48 -14.63 -1.17
CA THR A 39 4.78 -13.66 -2.03
C THR A 39 3.33 -13.43 -1.60
N ILE A 40 2.62 -14.46 -1.15
CA ILE A 40 1.25 -14.32 -0.62
C ILE A 40 1.23 -13.48 0.65
N ILE A 41 2.19 -13.71 1.55
CA ILE A 41 2.27 -13.01 2.84
C ILE A 41 2.80 -11.58 2.67
N SER A 42 3.82 -11.40 1.82
CA SER A 42 4.55 -10.12 1.70
C SER A 42 4.14 -9.27 0.51
N GLY A 43 3.31 -9.77 -0.41
CA GLY A 43 2.94 -9.10 -1.66
C GLY A 43 3.90 -9.39 -2.82
N SER A 44 3.50 -8.99 -4.03
CA SER A 44 4.25 -9.23 -5.26
C SER A 44 5.53 -8.39 -5.33
N SER A 45 6.58 -8.94 -5.95
CA SER A 45 7.76 -8.15 -6.36
C SER A 45 7.53 -7.41 -7.68
N ALA A 46 6.37 -7.59 -8.32
CA ALA A 46 5.94 -6.77 -9.44
C ALA A 46 5.80 -5.31 -8.97
N GLY A 47 6.28 -4.38 -9.79
CA GLY A 47 6.19 -2.95 -9.51
C GLY A 47 4.75 -2.49 -9.27
N PHE A 48 4.62 -1.35 -8.59
CA PHE A 48 3.32 -0.73 -8.32
C PHE A 48 2.59 -0.40 -9.64
N ASP A 49 1.42 -1.02 -9.84
CA ASP A 49 0.58 -0.78 -11.02
C ASP A 49 -0.36 0.41 -10.77
N VAL A 50 0.05 1.58 -11.25
CA VAL A 50 -0.72 2.83 -11.15
C VAL A 50 -2.06 2.71 -11.86
N ALA A 51 -2.10 2.02 -13.01
CA ALA A 51 -3.31 1.90 -13.83
C ALA A 51 -4.35 1.01 -13.14
N ASP A 52 -3.92 -0.07 -12.49
CA ASP A 52 -4.79 -0.93 -11.68
C ASP A 52 -5.34 -0.19 -10.46
N LEU A 53 -4.51 0.56 -9.72
CA LEU A 53 -5.00 1.37 -8.60
C LEU A 53 -6.04 2.40 -9.06
N LYS A 54 -5.75 3.12 -10.15
CA LYS A 54 -6.63 4.14 -10.74
C LYS A 54 -8.00 3.57 -11.13
N GLN A 55 -8.02 2.41 -11.78
CA GLN A 55 -9.26 1.72 -12.18
C GLN A 55 -10.09 1.23 -10.98
N ASN A 56 -9.45 0.98 -9.84
CA ASN A 56 -10.10 0.49 -8.63
C ASN A 56 -10.29 1.56 -7.55
N THR A 57 -10.12 2.85 -7.89
CA THR A 57 -10.28 3.97 -6.97
C THR A 57 -11.72 4.52 -6.99
N VAL A 58 -12.27 4.78 -5.81
CA VAL A 58 -13.53 5.50 -5.61
C VAL A 58 -13.25 6.96 -5.23
N TYR A 59 -14.05 7.89 -5.73
CA TYR A 59 -13.92 9.32 -5.43
C TYR A 59 -15.09 9.81 -4.58
N ASN A 60 -14.79 10.58 -3.53
CA ASN A 60 -15.77 11.11 -2.57
C ASN A 60 -15.53 12.60 -2.28
N GLY A 61 -16.49 13.24 -1.61
CA GLY A 61 -16.39 14.66 -1.23
C GLY A 61 -16.50 15.62 -2.40
N GLY A 62 -17.13 15.20 -3.51
CA GLY A 62 -17.26 16.00 -4.73
C GLY A 62 -16.09 15.89 -5.71
N TYR A 63 -15.08 15.06 -5.41
CA TYR A 63 -14.13 14.64 -6.42
C TYR A 63 -14.74 13.63 -7.39
N THR A 64 -14.24 13.69 -8.62
CA THR A 64 -14.52 12.75 -9.70
C THR A 64 -13.21 12.49 -10.45
N GLU A 65 -13.18 11.48 -11.30
CA GLU A 65 -12.07 11.24 -12.23
C GLU A 65 -11.71 12.48 -13.08
N GLN A 66 -12.69 13.36 -13.34
CA GLN A 66 -12.51 14.57 -14.14
C GLN A 66 -12.02 15.77 -13.32
N SER A 67 -11.92 15.66 -12.00
CA SER A 67 -11.43 16.77 -11.17
C SER A 67 -9.95 17.05 -11.49
N PRO A 68 -9.53 18.33 -11.67
CA PRO A 68 -8.14 18.66 -12.01
C PRO A 68 -7.12 18.06 -11.05
N VAL A 69 -7.36 18.16 -9.74
CA VAL A 69 -6.48 17.61 -8.70
C VAL A 69 -6.32 16.08 -8.81
N ILE A 70 -7.38 15.37 -9.21
CA ILE A 70 -7.34 13.93 -9.41
C ILE A 70 -6.51 13.57 -10.63
N ARG A 71 -6.69 14.30 -11.75
CA ARG A 71 -5.86 14.10 -12.95
C ARG A 71 -4.39 14.36 -12.66
N TRP A 72 -4.08 15.46 -11.98
CA TRP A 72 -2.71 15.79 -11.58
C TRP A 72 -2.07 14.74 -10.68
N LEU A 73 -2.84 14.12 -9.77
CA LEU A 73 -2.34 13.03 -8.94
C LEU A 73 -1.95 11.84 -9.80
N TRP A 74 -2.82 11.42 -10.72
CA TRP A 74 -2.53 10.28 -11.58
C TRP A 74 -1.38 10.57 -12.54
N ASP A 75 -1.32 11.75 -13.16
CA ASP A 75 -0.21 12.15 -14.02
C ASP A 75 1.12 12.13 -13.25
N LEU A 76 1.11 12.56 -11.98
CA LEU A 76 2.28 12.54 -11.11
C LEU A 76 2.72 11.11 -10.78
N LEU A 77 1.79 10.21 -10.46
CA LEU A 77 2.10 8.80 -10.17
C LEU A 77 2.55 8.04 -11.42
N GLU A 78 1.91 8.28 -12.57
CA GLU A 78 2.27 7.65 -13.85
C GLU A 78 3.68 8.05 -14.33
N THR A 79 4.20 9.20 -13.88
CA THR A 79 5.55 9.71 -14.22
C THR A 79 6.58 9.55 -13.10
N ALA A 80 6.17 9.01 -11.94
CA ALA A 80 7.05 8.77 -10.81
C ALA A 80 7.95 7.56 -11.04
N ASP A 81 9.12 7.54 -10.39
CA ASP A 81 9.97 6.36 -10.37
C ASP A 81 9.46 5.30 -9.38
N ALA A 82 10.06 4.11 -9.42
CA ALA A 82 9.64 2.99 -8.59
C ALA A 82 9.80 3.25 -7.08
N GLU A 83 10.75 4.09 -6.69
CA GLU A 83 11.00 4.43 -5.28
C GLU A 83 9.89 5.34 -4.76
N ASP A 84 9.58 6.42 -5.49
CA ASP A 84 8.49 7.33 -5.18
C ASP A 84 7.12 6.60 -5.16
N LEU A 85 6.89 5.68 -6.10
CA LEU A 85 5.68 4.85 -6.11
C LEU A 85 5.60 3.92 -4.91
N GLY A 86 6.73 3.35 -4.48
CA GLY A 86 6.82 2.55 -3.25
C GLY A 86 6.50 3.37 -2.00
N HIS A 87 7.03 4.59 -1.92
CA HIS A 87 6.74 5.51 -0.82
C HIS A 87 5.27 5.94 -0.80
N PHE A 88 4.68 6.22 -1.97
CA PHE A 88 3.25 6.52 -2.07
C PHE A 88 2.38 5.33 -1.63
N LEU A 89 2.70 4.11 -2.08
CA LEU A 89 1.98 2.91 -1.66
C LEU A 89 2.02 2.74 -0.15
N MET A 90 3.20 2.86 0.46
CA MET A 90 3.38 2.74 1.90
C MET A 90 2.57 3.81 2.65
N PHE A 91 2.61 5.05 2.18
CA PHE A 91 1.81 6.15 2.74
C PHE A 91 0.31 5.87 2.65
N ALA A 92 -0.17 5.45 1.48
CA ALA A 92 -1.61 5.31 1.21
C ALA A 92 -2.23 4.05 1.83
N THR A 93 -1.45 2.97 1.98
CA THR A 93 -1.95 1.62 2.31
C THR A 93 -1.25 0.95 3.49
N SER A 94 -0.13 1.49 3.98
CA SER A 94 0.79 0.82 4.93
C SER A 94 1.34 -0.52 4.44
N CYS A 95 1.27 -0.80 3.14
CA CYS A 95 1.89 -1.97 2.52
C CYS A 95 3.18 -1.56 1.80
N SER A 96 4.25 -2.31 2.00
CA SER A 96 5.51 -2.10 1.27
C SER A 96 5.52 -2.71 -0.13
N ARG A 97 4.51 -3.54 -0.45
CA ARG A 97 4.36 -4.21 -1.74
C ARG A 97 2.90 -4.24 -2.18
N PRO A 98 2.63 -4.18 -3.49
CA PRO A 98 1.27 -4.25 -3.99
C PRO A 98 0.63 -5.63 -3.72
N PRO A 99 -0.70 -5.67 -3.53
CA PRO A 99 -1.44 -6.91 -3.35
C PRO A 99 -1.25 -7.84 -4.54
N LEU A 100 -1.06 -9.14 -4.27
CA LEU A 100 -0.82 -10.15 -5.31
C LEU A 100 -1.96 -10.24 -6.33
N LEU A 101 -3.20 -10.03 -5.88
CA LEU A 101 -4.41 -10.08 -6.72
C LEU A 101 -4.80 -8.71 -7.30
N GLY A 102 -3.92 -7.71 -7.20
CA GLY A 102 -4.20 -6.33 -7.62
C GLY A 102 -5.10 -5.57 -6.63
N PHE A 103 -5.22 -4.26 -6.86
CA PHE A 103 -5.98 -3.33 -6.02
C PHE A 103 -7.49 -3.55 -6.08
N LYS A 104 -7.98 -4.30 -7.07
CA LYS A 104 -9.37 -4.78 -7.13
C LYS A 104 -9.77 -5.60 -5.89
N SER A 105 -8.81 -6.24 -5.24
CA SER A 105 -9.04 -7.07 -4.05
C SER A 105 -9.18 -6.29 -2.74
N PHE A 106 -8.95 -4.96 -2.75
CA PHE A 106 -9.09 -4.14 -1.56
C PHE A 106 -10.54 -4.04 -1.09
N GLU A 107 -10.77 -4.42 0.16
CA GLU A 107 -12.04 -4.24 0.86
C GLU A 107 -11.77 -3.52 2.20
N PRO A 108 -12.20 -2.25 2.36
CA PRO A 108 -12.90 -1.42 1.38
C PRO A 108 -12.01 -1.02 0.19
N LYS A 109 -12.60 -0.66 -0.95
CA LYS A 109 -11.86 -0.13 -2.11
C LYS A 109 -11.05 1.11 -1.75
N PHE A 110 -9.94 1.33 -2.45
CA PHE A 110 -9.18 2.57 -2.32
C PHE A 110 -10.05 3.79 -2.62
N CYS A 111 -10.06 4.76 -1.74
CA CYS A 111 -10.93 5.93 -1.82
C CYS A 111 -10.12 7.21 -1.74
N ILE A 112 -10.38 8.16 -2.63
CA ILE A 112 -9.86 9.52 -2.55
C ILE A 112 -10.99 10.47 -2.15
N HIS A 113 -10.86 11.10 -0.99
CA HIS A 113 -11.85 12.01 -0.44
C HIS A 113 -11.32 13.45 -0.44
N LYS A 114 -12.11 14.37 -1.01
CA LYS A 114 -11.78 15.79 -1.04
C LYS A 114 -11.73 16.40 0.36
N VAL A 115 -10.74 17.24 0.60
CA VAL A 115 -10.70 18.18 1.73
C VAL A 115 -10.68 19.60 1.17
N ASP A 116 -11.59 20.47 1.63
CA ASP A 116 -11.73 21.80 1.02
C ASP A 116 -10.58 22.76 1.37
N ASP A 117 -9.88 22.55 2.48
CA ASP A 117 -8.78 23.42 2.93
C ASP A 117 -7.44 23.05 2.26
N PRO A 118 -6.94 23.86 1.29
CA PRO A 118 -5.72 23.57 0.55
C PRO A 118 -4.44 23.81 1.37
N SER A 119 -4.52 24.41 2.56
CA SER A 119 -3.33 24.64 3.40
C SER A 119 -2.80 23.34 4.03
N ARG A 120 -3.70 22.35 4.20
CA ARG A 120 -3.43 21.06 4.83
C ARG A 120 -2.55 20.18 3.95
N LEU A 121 -1.83 19.28 4.60
CA LEU A 121 -1.19 18.15 3.93
C LEU A 121 -2.22 17.07 3.61
N PRO A 122 -1.99 16.26 2.54
CA PRO A 122 -2.78 15.06 2.36
C PRO A 122 -2.52 14.11 3.53
N THR A 123 -3.51 13.29 3.87
CA THR A 123 -3.41 12.32 4.97
C THR A 123 -4.02 11.01 4.53
N ALA A 124 -3.47 9.89 4.99
CA ALA A 124 -4.02 8.57 4.75
C ALA A 124 -4.73 8.02 5.99
N SER A 125 -5.73 7.19 5.78
CA SER A 125 -6.32 6.32 6.80
C SER A 125 -6.24 4.90 6.27
N THR A 126 -5.11 4.25 6.55
CA THR A 126 -4.66 3.03 5.88
C THR A 126 -5.60 1.85 6.18
N CYS A 127 -6.15 1.76 7.39
CA CYS A 127 -7.18 0.78 7.74
C CYS A 127 -8.48 0.90 6.93
N ALA A 128 -8.73 2.06 6.33
CA ALA A 128 -9.91 2.35 5.52
C ALA A 128 -9.58 2.53 4.03
N ASN A 129 -8.33 2.25 3.60
CA ASN A 129 -7.84 2.50 2.25
C ASN A 129 -8.21 3.91 1.73
N LEU A 130 -8.12 4.92 2.60
CA LEU A 130 -8.65 6.26 2.34
C LEU A 130 -7.53 7.29 2.27
N LEU A 131 -7.39 7.95 1.13
CA LEU A 131 -6.57 9.14 0.95
C LEU A 131 -7.44 10.39 1.04
N LYS A 132 -7.20 11.23 2.04
CA LYS A 132 -7.80 12.56 2.15
C LYS A 132 -6.91 13.55 1.42
N LEU A 133 -7.43 14.10 0.33
CA LEU A 133 -6.68 14.94 -0.59
C LEU A 133 -7.26 16.35 -0.63
N PRO A 134 -6.50 17.37 -0.20
CA PRO A 134 -6.91 18.75 -0.28
C PRO A 134 -7.12 19.27 -1.71
N ALA A 135 -8.04 20.21 -1.87
CA ALA A 135 -8.35 20.88 -3.13
C ALA A 135 -7.27 21.87 -3.56
N TYR A 136 -6.06 21.37 -3.84
CA TYR A 136 -4.93 22.17 -4.28
C TYR A 136 -5.24 22.95 -5.56
N SER A 137 -4.68 24.15 -5.65
CA SER A 137 -4.91 25.08 -6.76
C SER A 137 -3.98 24.86 -7.96
N SER A 138 -2.93 24.05 -7.81
CA SER A 138 -1.98 23.73 -8.88
C SER A 138 -1.37 22.34 -8.72
N GLN A 139 -0.90 21.76 -9.83
CA GLN A 139 -0.16 20.50 -9.85
C GLN A 139 1.15 20.59 -9.03
N GLN A 140 1.82 21.74 -9.08
CA GLN A 140 3.03 21.97 -8.27
C GLN A 140 2.74 21.89 -6.77
N MET A 141 1.66 22.54 -6.32
CA MET A 141 1.26 22.50 -4.92
C MET A 141 0.90 21.09 -4.46
N LEU A 142 0.18 20.33 -5.31
CA LEU A 142 -0.10 18.91 -5.06
C LEU A 142 1.20 18.12 -4.89
N ARG A 143 2.15 18.27 -5.82
CA ARG A 143 3.44 17.58 -5.78
C ARG A 143 4.17 17.85 -4.47
N ASP A 144 4.37 19.13 -4.15
CA ASP A 144 5.16 19.54 -2.99
C ASP A 144 4.53 19.05 -1.68
N LYS A 145 3.21 19.19 -1.55
CA LYS A 145 2.48 18.77 -0.35
C LYS A 145 2.38 17.26 -0.20
N LEU A 146 2.22 16.53 -1.31
CA LEU A 146 2.17 15.06 -1.29
C LEU A 146 3.52 14.48 -0.85
N PHE A 147 4.62 14.91 -1.47
CA PHE A 147 5.95 14.43 -1.08
C PHE A 147 6.35 14.89 0.32
N GLN A 148 5.91 16.08 0.75
CA GLN A 148 6.08 16.50 2.14
C GLN A 148 5.37 15.54 3.11
N ALA A 149 4.11 15.16 2.83
CA ALA A 149 3.36 14.25 3.68
C ALA A 149 3.97 12.84 3.72
N ILE A 150 4.32 12.29 2.56
CA ILE A 150 4.98 10.98 2.43
C ILE A 150 6.23 10.94 3.30
N ARG A 151 7.11 11.94 3.18
CA ARG A 151 8.36 12.05 3.96
C ARG A 151 8.13 12.22 5.46
N SER A 152 7.02 12.86 5.84
CA SER A 152 6.70 13.12 7.25
C SER A 152 6.16 11.87 7.96
N GLU A 153 5.45 10.98 7.24
CA GLU A 153 4.95 9.72 7.81
C GLU A 153 5.99 8.58 7.76
N SER A 154 6.92 8.61 6.81
CA SER A 154 8.02 7.64 6.72
C SER A 154 9.14 7.90 7.75
N GLY A 155 8.79 8.32 8.98
CA GLY A 155 9.67 8.73 10.08
C GLY A 155 10.70 7.70 10.54
N PHE A 156 11.63 7.37 9.66
CA PHE A 156 12.91 6.67 9.87
C PHE A 156 13.99 7.39 9.07
N ASP A 157 14.12 8.71 9.26
CA ASP A 157 15.40 9.37 9.08
C ASP A 157 15.38 10.67 9.90
N LEU A 158 16.47 10.89 10.65
CA LEU A 158 16.73 11.91 11.68
C LEU A 158 16.78 11.37 13.12
N SER A 159 17.72 10.46 13.38
CA SER A 159 18.57 10.41 14.59
C SER A 159 19.81 9.57 14.33
#